data_AF-A0A1B0D7H1-F1
#
_entry.id   AF-A0A1B0D7H1-F1
#
_cell.length_a   1.000
_cell.length_b   1.000
_cell.length_c   1.000
_cell.angle_alpha   90.00
_cell.angle_beta   90.00
_cell.angle_gamma   90.00
#
_symmetry.space_group_name_H-M   'P 1'
#
loop_
_entity.id
_entity.type
_entity.pdbx_description
1 polymer ?
#
loop_
_entity_poly.entity_id
_entity_poly.type
_entity_poly.pdbx_seq_one_letter_code
_entity_poly.pdbx_strand_id
1 'polypeptide(L)'
;MLLTRIKVIGIFLGITILTFPPISHANAFLNPSSIQLVSELIVNVTKNGVEVPNIDLETMFGLTFPRRKLQESYDFVIVGSGPAGCVLANRLSADKRFSVLLLEAGRPEIPFTSDIPMGSPNLQSTPFNYGYTTEPQKNACFGVLGRRCRFPHGRVLGGSSVINYMIYTRGNRRDFDSWAEAGNEGWSYRDILPLFIRSENSTVQDLFNSPLHGHSGESPVEDNPFRTPVAEAFVASVEKMGFNRIDYNSGEQIGVSFLQQNTRLGRRISAARAFLEPIKYRKNLHIFTSSPVLKLEFDRKNRVRGVFALVDKNVRKIRAKKEVILSAGSFESPKLLTLSGIGPKDDLRDLGIPVVRDLPVGKLMYEHLSVFGPIFTMNPMHDGLINFDRIINAR
;
A
#
# COMPACT_ATOMS: atom_id res chain seq x y z
N MET A 1 24.25 -0.85 16.23
CA MET A 1 23.05 -1.07 15.39
C MET A 1 21.75 -0.63 16.07
N LEU A 2 21.53 -0.89 17.37
CA LEU A 2 20.32 -0.46 18.10
C LEU A 2 20.27 1.07 18.32
N LEU A 3 21.39 1.66 18.76
CA LEU A 3 21.56 3.12 18.95
C LEU A 3 21.35 3.94 17.67
N THR A 4 21.69 3.39 16.50
CA THR A 4 21.51 4.04 15.20
C THR A 4 20.04 4.10 14.78
N ARG A 5 19.24 3.08 15.15
CA ARG A 5 17.79 3.04 14.89
C ARG A 5 17.00 3.97 15.81
N ILE A 6 17.44 4.13 17.06
CA ILE A 6 16.82 5.04 18.05
C ILE A 6 17.04 6.51 17.64
N LYS A 7 18.22 6.87 17.12
CA LYS A 7 18.49 8.23 16.60
C LYS A 7 17.56 8.63 15.45
N VAL A 8 17.28 7.72 14.52
CA VAL A 8 16.39 8.00 13.36
C VAL A 8 14.95 8.24 13.81
N ILE A 9 14.45 7.48 14.79
CA ILE A 9 13.09 7.65 15.34
C ILE A 9 12.98 8.91 16.20
N GLY A 10 14.01 9.22 17.02
CA GLY A 10 14.05 10.44 17.82
C GLY A 10 14.09 11.72 16.97
N ILE A 11 14.80 11.69 15.83
CA ILE A 11 14.79 12.77 14.83
C ILE A 11 13.41 12.89 14.17
N PHE A 12 12.75 11.77 13.84
CA PHE A 12 11.42 11.75 13.22
C PHE A 12 10.35 12.43 14.11
N LEU A 13 10.41 12.17 15.41
CA LEU A 13 9.50 12.73 16.40
C LEU A 13 9.83 14.19 16.74
N GLY A 14 11.11 14.56 16.83
CA GLY A 14 11.54 15.95 17.03
C GLY A 14 11.15 16.85 15.86
N ILE A 15 11.32 16.40 14.61
CA ILE A 15 11.00 17.19 13.42
C ILE A 15 9.48 17.35 13.27
N THR A 16 8.69 16.32 13.54
CA THR A 16 7.21 16.41 13.42
C THR A 16 6.59 17.35 14.45
N ILE A 17 7.21 17.54 15.62
CA ILE A 17 6.72 18.46 16.66
C ILE A 17 7.27 19.89 16.47
N LEU A 18 8.50 20.04 15.99
CA LEU A 18 9.14 21.36 15.85
C LEU A 18 8.80 22.11 14.54
N THR A 19 8.23 21.44 13.53
CA THR A 19 7.96 22.05 12.21
C THR A 19 6.54 22.57 12.00
N PHE A 20 5.61 22.36 12.95
CA PHE A 20 4.27 22.92 12.86
C PHE A 20 4.08 24.05 13.88
N PRO A 21 3.81 25.30 13.45
CA PRO A 21 3.33 26.33 14.36
C PRO A 21 1.96 25.88 14.93
N PRO A 22 1.51 26.43 16.06
CA PRO A 22 0.30 25.98 16.75
C PRO A 22 -0.94 26.28 15.89
N ILE A 23 -1.32 25.36 15.02
CA ILE A 23 -2.63 25.35 14.39
C ILE A 23 -3.59 24.82 15.45
N SER A 24 -4.56 25.64 15.81
CA SER A 24 -5.60 25.43 16.85
C SER A 24 -6.48 24.18 16.67
N HIS A 25 -6.19 23.33 15.68
CA HIS A 25 -6.86 22.06 15.41
C HIS A 25 -6.02 20.83 15.81
N ALA A 26 -4.80 21.01 16.32
CA ALA A 26 -3.96 19.93 16.85
C ALA A 26 -4.61 19.19 18.07
N ASN A 27 -5.58 19.82 18.74
CA ASN A 27 -6.29 19.25 19.90
C ASN A 27 -7.19 18.04 19.57
N ALA A 28 -7.41 17.72 18.29
CA ALA A 28 -8.22 16.57 17.89
C ALA A 28 -7.44 15.26 17.70
N PHE A 29 -6.10 15.30 17.80
CA PHE A 29 -5.26 14.22 17.30
C PHE A 29 -4.78 13.22 18.36
N LEU A 30 -4.73 13.59 19.63
CA LEU A 30 -4.24 12.76 20.73
C LEU A 30 -4.83 13.25 22.07
N ASN A 31 -5.09 12.35 23.03
CA ASN A 31 -5.37 12.75 24.42
C ASN A 31 -4.20 13.64 24.89
N PRO A 32 -4.43 14.78 25.57
CA PRO A 32 -3.37 15.64 26.13
C PRO A 32 -2.27 14.86 26.86
N SER A 33 -2.63 13.78 27.56
CA SER A 33 -1.70 12.90 28.25
C SER A 33 -0.72 12.18 27.30
N SER A 34 -1.16 11.84 26.08
CA SER A 34 -0.35 11.16 25.07
C SER A 34 0.65 12.10 24.39
N ILE A 35 0.27 13.36 24.15
CA ILE A 35 1.18 14.39 23.61
C ILE A 35 2.28 14.68 24.62
N GLN A 36 1.91 14.83 25.89
CA GLN A 36 2.86 15.09 26.97
C GLN A 36 3.86 13.93 27.13
N LEU A 37 3.38 12.68 27.13
CA LEU A 37 4.25 11.50 27.21
C LEU A 37 5.25 11.43 26.06
N VAL A 38 4.80 11.70 24.83
CA VAL A 38 5.64 11.69 23.64
C VAL A 38 6.68 12.83 23.69
N SER A 39 6.28 14.02 24.13
CA SER A 39 7.19 15.16 24.29
C SER A 39 8.25 14.90 25.37
N GLU A 40 7.87 14.33 26.52
CA GLU A 40 8.78 13.96 27.60
C GLU A 40 9.75 12.85 27.17
N LEU A 41 9.28 11.90 26.36
CA LEU A 41 10.11 10.84 25.80
C LEU A 41 11.18 11.39 24.85
N ILE A 42 10.81 12.30 23.94
CA ILE A 42 11.75 12.94 23.01
C ILE A 42 12.78 13.78 23.77
N VAL A 43 12.34 14.60 24.73
CA VAL A 43 13.21 15.45 25.55
C VAL A 43 14.19 14.60 26.38
N ASN A 44 13.73 13.49 26.96
CA ASN A 44 14.60 12.60 27.73
C ASN A 44 15.59 11.80 26.85
N VAL A 45 15.18 11.39 25.65
CA VAL A 45 16.08 10.72 24.68
C VAL A 45 17.15 11.66 24.16
N THR A 46 16.79 12.92 23.89
CA THR A 46 17.73 13.90 23.34
C THR A 46 18.66 14.51 24.39
N LYS A 47 18.19 14.73 25.63
CA LYS A 47 19.01 15.34 26.68
C LYS A 47 19.81 14.35 27.52
N ASN A 48 19.26 13.17 27.82
CA ASN A 48 19.78 12.33 28.89
C ASN A 48 20.36 10.99 28.44
N GLY A 49 20.38 10.70 27.13
CA GLY A 49 20.95 9.44 26.61
C GLY A 49 20.29 8.18 27.19
N VAL A 50 19.05 8.31 27.67
CA VAL A 50 18.31 7.24 28.36
C VAL A 50 17.96 6.14 27.35
N GLU A 51 18.29 4.88 27.69
CA GLU A 51 17.73 3.72 27.01
C GLU A 51 16.22 3.76 27.17
N VAL A 52 15.52 4.05 26.08
CA VAL A 52 14.07 3.95 26.04
C VAL A 52 13.71 2.49 26.26
N PRO A 53 12.82 2.15 27.22
CA PRO A 53 12.26 0.81 27.26
C PRO A 53 11.70 0.46 25.88
N ASN A 54 11.61 -0.83 25.56
CA ASN A 54 11.18 -1.29 24.24
C ASN A 54 9.69 -0.93 24.04
N ILE A 55 9.40 0.32 23.63
CA ILE A 55 8.05 0.84 23.45
C ILE A 55 7.49 0.20 22.18
N ASP A 56 6.48 -0.64 22.37
CA ASP A 56 5.72 -1.20 21.28
C ASP A 56 4.74 -0.16 20.73
N LEU A 57 5.22 0.67 19.81
CA LEU A 57 4.43 1.68 19.11
C LEU A 57 3.23 1.07 18.37
N GLU A 58 3.23 -0.23 18.07
CA GLU A 58 2.11 -0.91 17.42
C GLU A 58 0.95 -1.09 18.36
N THR A 59 1.21 -1.53 19.59
CA THR A 59 0.17 -1.67 20.62
C THR A 59 -0.41 -0.31 20.99
N MET A 60 0.41 0.76 20.97
CA MET A 60 -0.03 2.10 21.33
C MET A 60 -0.75 2.85 20.20
N PHE A 61 -0.28 2.71 18.96
CA PHE A 61 -0.69 3.58 17.85
C PHE A 61 -1.03 2.85 16.56
N GLY A 62 -0.91 1.52 16.49
CA GLY A 62 -1.26 0.75 15.30
C GLY A 62 -2.76 0.71 15.05
N LEU A 63 -3.17 0.49 13.79
CA LEU A 63 -4.57 0.15 13.51
C LEU A 63 -4.98 -1.12 14.26
N THR A 64 -5.96 -0.99 15.15
CA THR A 64 -6.43 -2.10 15.97
C THR A 64 -7.66 -2.77 15.35
N PHE A 65 -7.59 -4.10 15.30
CA PHE A 65 -8.70 -4.97 14.88
C PHE A 65 -9.05 -5.92 16.03
N PRO A 66 -10.33 -6.28 16.19
CA PRO A 66 -10.74 -7.22 17.23
C PRO A 66 -9.96 -8.54 17.11
N ARG A 67 -9.24 -8.93 18.17
CA ARG A 67 -8.64 -10.26 18.25
C ARG A 67 -9.74 -11.30 18.39
N ARG A 68 -9.94 -12.09 17.35
CA ARG A 68 -10.88 -13.22 17.33
C ARG A 68 -10.12 -14.52 17.47
N LYS A 69 -10.76 -15.53 18.06
CA LYS A 69 -10.21 -16.89 18.10
C LYS A 69 -10.08 -17.43 16.67
N LEU A 70 -8.91 -17.93 16.31
CA LEU A 70 -8.69 -18.60 15.03
C LEU A 70 -9.56 -19.87 14.98
N GLN A 71 -10.28 -20.05 13.87
CA GLN A 71 -11.07 -21.25 13.59
C GLN A 71 -10.25 -22.23 12.74
N GLU A 72 -10.58 -23.52 12.80
CA GLU A 72 -9.91 -24.53 11.98
C GLU A 72 -10.28 -24.44 10.49
N SER A 73 -11.43 -23.84 10.18
CA SER A 73 -11.91 -23.68 8.81
C SER A 73 -12.72 -22.41 8.62
N TYR A 74 -12.65 -21.87 7.40
CA TYR A 74 -13.40 -20.71 6.93
C TYR A 74 -14.02 -21.01 5.58
N ASP A 75 -15.04 -20.25 5.16
CA ASP A 75 -15.56 -20.36 3.79
C ASP A 75 -14.52 -19.85 2.79
N PHE A 76 -13.93 -18.70 3.10
CA PHE A 76 -12.87 -18.08 2.29
C PHE A 76 -11.64 -17.78 3.13
N VAL A 77 -10.47 -18.15 2.61
CA VAL A 77 -9.17 -17.76 3.16
C VAL A 77 -8.46 -16.87 2.15
N ILE A 78 -8.27 -15.60 2.48
CA ILE A 78 -7.60 -14.60 1.65
C ILE A 78 -6.17 -14.45 2.14
N VAL A 79 -5.21 -14.63 1.24
CA VAL A 79 -3.77 -14.53 1.52
C VAL A 79 -3.25 -13.19 1.02
N GLY A 80 -2.87 -12.31 1.95
CA GLY A 80 -2.39 -10.96 1.66
C GLY A 80 -3.50 -9.91 1.79
N SER A 81 -3.20 -8.84 2.53
CA SER A 81 -4.11 -7.73 2.80
C SER A 81 -3.73 -6.45 2.04
N GLY A 82 -3.15 -6.61 0.84
CA GLY A 82 -2.99 -5.49 -0.09
C GLY A 82 -4.34 -4.92 -0.56
N PRO A 83 -4.35 -3.96 -1.50
CA PRO A 83 -5.57 -3.34 -2.01
C PRO A 83 -6.67 -4.34 -2.40
N ALA A 84 -6.34 -5.34 -3.23
CA ALA A 84 -7.29 -6.36 -3.64
C ALA A 84 -7.79 -7.23 -2.47
N GLY A 85 -6.89 -7.64 -1.56
CA GLY A 85 -7.24 -8.45 -0.40
C GLY A 85 -8.19 -7.75 0.57
N CYS A 86 -7.97 -6.44 0.80
CA CYS A 86 -8.86 -5.61 1.61
C CYS A 86 -10.26 -5.50 0.99
N VAL A 87 -10.35 -5.25 -0.32
CA VAL A 87 -11.63 -5.19 -1.04
C VAL A 87 -12.37 -6.54 -0.97
N LEU A 88 -11.68 -7.65 -1.26
CA LEU A 88 -12.26 -8.99 -1.22
C LEU A 88 -12.79 -9.35 0.16
N ALA A 89 -12.01 -9.07 1.22
CA ALA A 89 -12.44 -9.31 2.59
C ALA A 89 -13.69 -8.51 2.95
N ASN A 90 -13.79 -7.25 2.50
CA ASN A 90 -15.00 -6.45 2.67
C ASN A 90 -16.20 -7.03 1.93
N ARG A 91 -16.05 -7.33 0.63
CA ARG A 91 -17.16 -7.81 -0.19
C ARG A 91 -17.66 -9.19 0.23
N LEU A 92 -16.75 -10.15 0.46
CA LEU A 92 -17.12 -11.52 0.86
C LEU A 92 -17.74 -11.58 2.26
N SER A 93 -17.25 -10.76 3.20
CA SER A 93 -17.81 -10.73 4.56
C SER A 93 -19.11 -9.94 4.69
N ALA A 94 -19.55 -9.24 3.63
CA ALA A 94 -20.83 -8.53 3.64
C ALA A 94 -22.01 -9.50 3.77
N ASP A 95 -21.90 -10.70 3.18
CA ASP A 95 -22.81 -11.80 3.42
C ASP A 95 -22.43 -12.51 4.73
N LYS A 96 -23.29 -12.37 5.75
CA LYS A 96 -23.08 -12.92 7.09
C LYS A 96 -23.06 -14.45 7.13
N ARG A 97 -23.48 -15.13 6.06
CA ARG A 97 -23.42 -16.60 5.93
C ARG A 97 -22.00 -17.11 5.71
N PHE A 98 -21.10 -16.26 5.19
CA PHE A 98 -19.73 -16.65 4.89
C PHE A 98 -18.77 -16.21 5.99
N SER A 99 -17.97 -17.17 6.46
CA SER A 99 -16.82 -16.93 7.32
C SER A 99 -15.58 -16.62 6.47
N VAL A 100 -14.94 -15.48 6.75
CA VAL A 100 -13.80 -14.97 5.98
C VAL A 100 -12.60 -14.81 6.90
N LEU A 101 -11.47 -15.39 6.50
CA LEU A 101 -10.17 -15.17 7.12
C LEU A 101 -9.26 -14.39 6.17
N LEU A 102 -8.67 -13.30 6.66
CA LEU A 102 -7.64 -12.52 5.98
C LEU A 102 -6.32 -12.68 6.72
N LEU A 103 -5.30 -13.20 6.04
CA LEU A 103 -3.95 -13.41 6.57
C LEU A 103 -2.97 -12.40 5.96
N GLU A 104 -2.29 -11.62 6.80
CA GLU A 104 -1.29 -10.65 6.40
C GLU A 104 0.07 -10.97 7.02
N ALA A 105 1.12 -11.03 6.20
CA ALA A 105 2.49 -11.32 6.64
C ALA A 105 3.13 -10.16 7.42
N GLY A 106 2.71 -8.94 7.12
CA GLY A 106 3.12 -7.69 7.75
C GLY A 106 2.36 -7.35 9.02
N ARG A 107 2.80 -6.27 9.65
CA ARG A 107 2.21 -5.74 10.88
C ARG A 107 1.05 -4.78 10.54
N PRO A 108 0.21 -4.37 11.51
CA PRO A 108 -0.70 -3.25 11.30
C PRO A 108 0.05 -1.97 10.91
N GLU A 109 -0.57 -1.10 10.11
CA GLU A 109 -0.01 0.23 9.86
C GLU A 109 -0.10 1.13 11.10
N ILE A 110 0.80 2.12 11.19
CA ILE A 110 0.86 3.10 12.28
C ILE A 110 0.45 4.47 11.69
N PRO A 111 -0.80 4.93 11.89
CA PRO A 111 -1.36 6.10 11.21
C PRO A 111 -0.55 7.38 11.37
N PHE A 112 0.00 7.65 12.56
CA PHE A 112 0.81 8.88 12.77
C PHE A 112 2.01 8.99 11.81
N THR A 113 2.57 7.86 11.36
CA THR A 113 3.68 7.83 10.40
C THR A 113 3.24 7.69 8.95
N SER A 114 2.12 7.00 8.71
CA SER A 114 1.67 6.62 7.38
C SER A 114 0.68 7.60 6.76
N ASP A 115 -0.10 8.32 7.58
CA ASP A 115 -1.14 9.25 7.14
C ASP A 115 -0.56 10.50 6.46
N ILE A 116 0.68 10.89 6.80
CA ILE A 116 1.33 12.11 6.29
C ILE A 116 1.94 11.82 4.91
N PRO A 117 1.40 12.35 3.80
CA PRO A 117 1.88 12.00 2.44
C PRO A 117 3.36 12.28 2.20
N MET A 118 3.90 13.36 2.78
CA MET A 118 5.31 13.72 2.69
C MET A 118 6.25 12.66 3.29
N GLY A 119 5.75 11.81 4.20
CA GLY A 119 6.51 10.71 4.79
C GLY A 119 6.71 9.49 3.88
N SER A 120 6.05 9.42 2.72
CA SER A 120 6.06 8.23 1.84
C SER A 120 7.45 7.67 1.49
N PRO A 121 8.45 8.49 1.10
CA PRO A 121 9.79 7.97 0.82
C PRO A 121 10.42 7.26 2.02
N ASN A 122 10.15 7.73 3.24
CA ASN A 122 10.68 7.15 4.47
C ASN A 122 10.02 5.80 4.78
N LEU A 123 8.71 5.65 4.51
CA LEU A 123 7.98 4.40 4.75
C LEU A 123 8.59 3.21 4.00
N GLN A 124 9.14 3.45 2.80
CA GLN A 124 9.85 2.42 2.03
C GLN A 124 11.16 1.94 2.69
N SER A 125 11.70 2.69 3.64
CA SER A 125 12.90 2.32 4.41
C SER A 125 12.57 1.66 5.75
N THR A 126 11.30 1.38 6.02
CA THR A 126 10.81 0.75 7.25
C THR A 126 10.48 -0.73 7.04
N PRO A 127 10.23 -1.51 8.13
CA PRO A 127 9.73 -2.87 8.01
C PRO A 127 8.37 -3.03 7.31
N PHE A 128 7.66 -1.94 6.99
CA PHE A 128 6.47 -1.98 6.13
C PHE A 128 6.80 -2.29 4.67
N ASN A 129 8.07 -2.38 4.30
CA ASN A 129 8.51 -2.78 2.97
C ASN A 129 9.22 -4.14 3.03
N TYR A 130 8.91 -5.05 2.10
CA TYR A 130 9.71 -6.26 1.89
C TYR A 130 11.15 -5.92 1.48
N GLY A 131 11.36 -4.80 0.79
CA GLY A 131 12.68 -4.29 0.44
C GLY A 131 13.33 -5.07 -0.70
N TYR A 132 12.55 -5.55 -1.67
CA TYR A 132 13.10 -6.29 -2.79
C TYR A 132 14.02 -5.43 -3.65
N THR A 133 15.04 -6.09 -4.20
CA THR A 133 15.90 -5.53 -5.24
C THR A 133 15.98 -6.53 -6.37
N THR A 134 16.13 -6.02 -7.60
CA THR A 134 16.37 -6.89 -8.75
C THR A 134 17.77 -7.51 -8.66
N GLU A 135 17.99 -8.57 -9.43
CA GLU A 135 19.35 -8.93 -9.86
C GLU A 135 19.98 -7.80 -10.69
N PRO A 136 21.31 -7.75 -10.88
CA PRO A 136 21.96 -6.71 -11.68
C PRO A 136 21.38 -6.66 -13.10
N GLN A 137 20.89 -5.48 -13.51
CA GLN A 137 20.18 -5.31 -14.76
C GLN A 137 21.15 -4.96 -15.90
N LYS A 138 21.06 -5.70 -17.00
CA LYS A 138 21.89 -5.49 -18.21
C LYS A 138 21.49 -4.23 -19.01
N ASN A 139 20.21 -3.90 -19.02
CA ASN A 139 19.64 -2.85 -19.88
C ASN A 139 18.88 -1.76 -19.10
N ALA A 140 18.96 -1.75 -17.77
CA ALA A 140 18.26 -0.80 -16.92
C ALA A 140 19.07 -0.50 -15.66
N CYS A 141 18.57 0.42 -14.82
CA CYS A 141 19.11 0.70 -13.50
C CYS A 141 20.58 1.19 -13.50
N PHE A 142 21.05 1.83 -14.58
CA PHE A 142 22.43 2.29 -14.70
C PHE A 142 22.82 3.35 -13.66
N GLY A 143 21.86 4.15 -13.21
CA GLY A 143 22.05 5.21 -12.21
C GLY A 143 21.90 4.77 -10.75
N VAL A 144 21.80 3.48 -10.46
CA VAL A 144 21.67 2.96 -9.08
C VAL A 144 22.80 1.99 -8.73
N LEU A 145 23.18 1.96 -7.44
CA LEU A 145 24.28 1.14 -6.93
C LEU A 145 24.11 -0.34 -7.34
N GLY A 146 25.18 -0.92 -7.87
CA GLY A 146 25.21 -2.31 -8.30
C GLY A 146 24.28 -2.65 -9.47
N ARG A 147 23.70 -1.65 -10.15
CA ARG A 147 22.72 -1.82 -11.24
C ARG A 147 21.48 -2.63 -10.81
N ARG A 148 21.11 -2.53 -9.53
CA ARG A 148 19.97 -3.24 -8.94
C ARG A 148 18.85 -2.25 -8.65
N CYS A 149 17.73 -2.38 -9.36
CA CYS A 149 16.57 -1.55 -9.10
C CYS A 149 15.92 -1.94 -7.77
N ARG A 150 15.47 -0.93 -7.01
CA ARG A 150 14.69 -1.13 -5.79
C ARG A 150 13.22 -1.33 -6.16
N PHE A 151 12.62 -2.41 -5.67
CA PHE A 151 11.20 -2.74 -5.86
C PHE A 151 10.50 -2.68 -4.49
N PRO A 152 10.03 -1.49 -4.07
CA PRO A 152 9.29 -1.37 -2.83
C PRO A 152 7.96 -2.13 -2.93
N HIS A 153 7.72 -3.02 -1.96
CA HIS A 153 6.53 -3.86 -1.91
C HIS A 153 6.01 -3.90 -0.47
N GLY A 154 4.76 -3.51 -0.27
CA GLY A 154 4.19 -3.36 1.07
C GLY A 154 4.07 -4.68 1.82
N ARG A 155 4.61 -4.71 3.04
CA ARG A 155 4.52 -5.77 4.04
C ARG A 155 3.85 -5.21 5.31
N VAL A 156 2.59 -4.87 5.20
CA VAL A 156 1.80 -4.18 6.23
C VAL A 156 0.32 -4.38 5.94
N LEU A 157 -0.55 -4.29 6.94
CA LEU A 157 -2.00 -4.33 6.73
C LEU A 157 -2.43 -3.16 5.83
N GLY A 158 -3.00 -3.46 4.65
CA GLY A 158 -3.24 -2.50 3.55
C GLY A 158 -2.23 -2.60 2.40
N GLY A 159 -1.14 -3.34 2.61
CA GLY A 159 -0.07 -3.60 1.64
C GLY A 159 0.57 -2.34 1.07
N SER A 160 0.87 -2.35 -0.23
CA SER A 160 1.56 -1.23 -0.88
C SER A 160 0.80 0.10 -0.83
N SER A 161 -0.51 0.11 -0.55
CA SER A 161 -1.26 1.37 -0.38
C SER A 161 -0.80 2.22 0.82
N VAL A 162 -0.11 1.59 1.79
CA VAL A 162 0.48 2.27 2.94
C VAL A 162 1.78 2.99 2.57
N ILE A 163 2.54 2.46 1.60
CA ILE A 163 3.89 2.96 1.25
C ILE A 163 3.97 3.61 -0.15
N ASN A 164 2.84 3.69 -0.87
CA ASN A 164 2.78 4.29 -2.21
C ASN A 164 2.79 5.83 -2.15
N TYR A 165 2.74 6.49 -3.31
CA TYR A 165 2.66 7.95 -3.45
C TYR A 165 1.23 8.48 -3.62
N MET A 166 0.21 7.70 -3.23
CA MET A 166 -1.23 8.06 -3.22
C MET A 166 -1.84 8.50 -4.56
N ILE A 167 -1.08 8.53 -5.65
CA ILE A 167 -1.57 8.92 -6.97
C ILE A 167 -2.72 7.98 -7.36
N TYR A 168 -3.89 8.56 -7.61
CA TYR A 168 -5.04 7.84 -8.13
C TYR A 168 -5.10 8.00 -9.65
N THR A 169 -4.87 6.90 -10.36
CA THR A 169 -4.91 6.81 -11.82
C THR A 169 -5.61 5.53 -12.24
N ARG A 170 -6.56 5.63 -13.18
CA ARG A 170 -7.20 4.51 -13.87
C ARG A 170 -6.43 4.19 -15.16
N GLY A 171 -6.47 2.92 -15.58
CA GLY A 171 -5.86 2.49 -16.85
C GLY A 171 -6.58 3.04 -18.07
N ASN A 172 -5.96 2.96 -19.24
CA ASN A 172 -6.58 3.35 -20.50
C ASN A 172 -7.65 2.33 -20.89
N ARG A 173 -8.75 2.77 -21.53
CA ARG A 173 -9.79 1.84 -22.01
C ARG A 173 -9.21 0.72 -22.89
N ARG A 174 -8.22 1.04 -23.73
CA ARG A 174 -7.57 0.10 -24.65
C ARG A 174 -6.84 -1.01 -23.89
N ASP A 175 -6.31 -0.74 -22.70
CA ASP A 175 -5.65 -1.76 -21.89
C ASP A 175 -6.66 -2.86 -21.53
N PHE A 176 -7.84 -2.47 -21.06
CA PHE A 176 -8.89 -3.39 -20.63
C PHE A 176 -9.62 -4.06 -21.80
N ASP A 177 -9.93 -3.29 -22.85
CA ASP A 177 -10.52 -3.83 -24.07
C ASP A 177 -9.58 -4.89 -24.68
N SER A 178 -8.25 -4.65 -24.68
CA SER A 178 -7.27 -5.64 -25.14
C SER A 178 -7.24 -6.91 -24.29
N TRP A 179 -7.51 -6.82 -22.98
CA TRP A 179 -7.61 -8.00 -22.11
C TRP A 179 -8.82 -8.85 -22.48
N ALA A 180 -9.96 -8.20 -22.74
CA ALA A 180 -11.15 -8.90 -23.21
C ALA A 180 -10.95 -9.55 -24.59
N GLU A 181 -10.33 -8.84 -25.52
CA GLU A 181 -9.95 -9.35 -26.85
C GLU A 181 -8.97 -10.54 -26.76
N ALA A 182 -8.09 -10.55 -25.75
CA ALA A 182 -7.20 -11.67 -25.45
C ALA A 182 -7.91 -12.88 -24.79
N GLY A 183 -9.24 -12.86 -24.69
CA GLY A 183 -10.06 -13.97 -24.18
C GLY A 183 -10.44 -13.86 -22.70
N ASN A 184 -10.18 -12.72 -22.04
CA ASN A 184 -10.60 -12.49 -20.65
C ASN A 184 -11.98 -11.84 -20.63
N GLU A 185 -13.03 -12.63 -20.89
CA GLU A 185 -14.41 -12.16 -20.89
C GLU A 185 -14.77 -11.43 -19.58
N GLY A 186 -15.51 -10.31 -19.70
CA GLY A 186 -15.89 -9.46 -18.56
C GLY A 186 -14.82 -8.47 -18.10
N TRP A 187 -13.68 -8.38 -18.79
CA TRP A 187 -12.60 -7.42 -18.48
C TRP A 187 -12.51 -6.23 -19.44
N SER A 188 -13.51 -6.02 -20.29
CA SER A 188 -13.53 -4.82 -21.16
C SER A 188 -13.68 -3.55 -20.33
N TYR A 189 -13.32 -2.40 -20.87
CA TYR A 189 -13.47 -1.13 -20.14
C TYR A 189 -14.92 -0.88 -19.71
N ARG A 190 -15.87 -1.25 -20.58
CA ARG A 190 -17.31 -1.14 -20.30
C ARG A 190 -17.72 -1.96 -19.06
N ASP A 191 -17.14 -3.14 -18.87
CA ASP A 191 -17.52 -4.05 -17.79
C ASP A 191 -16.91 -3.63 -16.45
N ILE A 192 -15.70 -3.07 -16.46
CA ILE A 192 -14.99 -2.66 -15.25
C ILE A 192 -15.29 -1.23 -14.79
N LEU A 193 -15.69 -0.32 -15.69
CA LEU A 193 -15.96 1.08 -15.35
C LEU A 193 -16.98 1.22 -14.21
N PRO A 194 -18.08 0.45 -14.17
CA PRO A 194 -18.99 0.44 -13.02
C PRO A 194 -18.31 0.04 -11.70
N LEU A 195 -17.26 -0.81 -11.74
CA LEU A 195 -16.51 -1.20 -10.56
C LEU A 195 -15.59 -0.08 -10.06
N PHE A 196 -14.96 0.66 -10.97
CA PHE A 196 -14.19 1.87 -10.62
C PHE A 196 -15.09 2.91 -9.95
N ILE A 197 -16.23 3.24 -10.57
CA ILE A 197 -17.22 4.18 -10.03
C ILE A 197 -17.71 3.70 -8.65
N ARG A 198 -18.10 2.42 -8.53
CA ARG A 198 -18.61 1.88 -7.25
C ARG A 198 -17.60 1.95 -6.11
N SER A 199 -16.30 1.84 -6.41
CA SER A 199 -15.26 1.83 -5.39
C SER A 199 -14.84 3.23 -4.93
N GLU A 200 -15.16 4.25 -5.73
CA GLU A 200 -14.67 5.61 -5.56
C GLU A 200 -15.61 6.48 -4.71
N ASN A 201 -15.00 7.37 -3.94
CA ASN A 201 -15.64 8.45 -3.22
C ASN A 201 -14.88 9.75 -3.50
N SER A 202 -15.15 10.30 -4.68
CA SER A 202 -14.50 11.47 -5.23
C SER A 202 -15.06 12.75 -4.62
N THR A 203 -14.15 13.63 -4.22
CA THR A 203 -14.44 15.02 -3.87
C THR A 203 -13.62 15.98 -4.75
N VAL A 204 -13.20 15.52 -5.93
CA VAL A 204 -12.47 16.34 -6.91
C VAL A 204 -13.40 17.45 -7.41
N GLN A 205 -12.97 18.71 -7.30
CA GLN A 205 -13.85 19.88 -7.36
C GLN A 205 -14.61 19.98 -8.68
N ASP A 206 -13.91 19.78 -9.80
CA ASP A 206 -14.47 19.98 -11.15
C ASP A 206 -15.26 18.75 -11.66
N LEU A 207 -15.33 17.67 -10.88
CA LEU A 207 -15.87 16.37 -11.31
C LEU A 207 -17.08 15.90 -10.50
N PHE A 208 -17.61 16.74 -9.61
CA PHE A 208 -18.71 16.37 -8.71
C PHE A 208 -20.00 15.91 -9.43
N ASN A 209 -20.27 16.44 -10.62
CA ASN A 209 -21.44 16.07 -11.43
C ASN A 209 -21.12 15.06 -12.54
N SER A 210 -19.88 14.56 -12.60
CA SER A 210 -19.48 13.62 -13.65
C SER A 210 -20.06 12.23 -13.38
N PRO A 211 -20.77 11.61 -14.34
CA PRO A 211 -21.28 10.24 -14.17
C PRO A 211 -20.16 9.19 -14.18
N LEU A 212 -18.92 9.61 -14.47
CA LEU A 212 -17.75 8.74 -14.55
C LEU A 212 -16.98 8.65 -13.22
N HIS A 213 -17.47 9.32 -12.17
CA HIS A 213 -16.94 9.24 -10.82
C HIS A 213 -17.97 8.79 -9.79
N GLY A 214 -17.50 8.04 -8.80
CA GLY A 214 -18.29 7.64 -7.64
C GLY A 214 -18.15 8.62 -6.49
N HIS A 215 -19.21 8.79 -5.70
CA HIS A 215 -19.24 9.68 -4.53
C HIS A 215 -19.65 8.98 -3.23
N SER A 216 -19.72 7.64 -3.25
CA SER A 216 -20.27 6.84 -2.14
C SER A 216 -19.48 5.58 -1.83
N GLY A 217 -18.43 5.28 -2.60
CA GLY A 217 -17.54 4.16 -2.34
C GLY A 217 -16.69 4.34 -1.09
N GLU A 218 -15.86 3.34 -0.82
CA GLU A 218 -14.97 3.37 0.35
C GLU A 218 -13.67 4.12 0.10
N SER A 219 -13.18 4.15 -1.14
CA SER A 219 -11.87 4.74 -1.46
C SER A 219 -12.01 6.21 -1.76
N PRO A 220 -11.52 7.11 -0.90
CA PRO A 220 -11.60 8.53 -1.18
C PRO A 220 -10.63 8.91 -2.31
N VAL A 221 -11.04 9.88 -3.11
CA VAL A 221 -10.24 10.50 -4.17
C VAL A 221 -10.44 12.00 -4.07
N GLU A 222 -9.37 12.77 -3.83
CA GLU A 222 -9.45 14.23 -3.72
C GLU A 222 -8.34 14.91 -4.53
N ASP A 223 -8.54 16.19 -4.80
CA ASP A 223 -7.48 17.07 -5.27
C ASP A 223 -6.39 17.21 -4.21
N ASN A 224 -5.13 17.35 -4.64
CA ASN A 224 -4.07 17.70 -3.70
C ASN A 224 -4.39 19.06 -3.02
N PRO A 225 -4.50 19.12 -1.68
CA PRO A 225 -4.85 20.35 -0.96
C PRO A 225 -3.77 21.43 -1.04
N PHE A 226 -2.53 21.05 -1.42
CA PHE A 226 -1.43 21.99 -1.59
C PHE A 226 -0.73 21.77 -2.94
N ARG A 227 -0.76 22.79 -3.80
CA ARG A 227 -0.06 22.82 -5.08
C ARG A 227 1.07 23.83 -5.00
N THR A 228 2.25 23.46 -5.50
CA THR A 228 3.39 24.39 -5.56
C THR A 228 3.23 25.33 -6.75
N PRO A 229 3.85 26.52 -6.72
CA PRO A 229 3.91 27.40 -7.89
C PRO A 229 4.51 26.71 -9.12
N VAL A 230 5.43 25.76 -8.90
CA VAL A 230 6.05 24.96 -9.98
C VAL A 230 5.01 24.02 -10.63
N ALA A 231 4.14 23.39 -9.84
CA ALA A 231 3.08 22.54 -10.39
C ALA A 231 2.10 23.36 -11.24
N GLU A 232 1.71 24.54 -10.78
CA GLU A 232 0.85 25.46 -11.52
C GLU A 232 1.51 25.94 -12.82
N ALA A 233 2.78 26.37 -12.73
CA ALA A 233 3.55 26.79 -13.90
C ALA A 233 3.72 25.65 -14.92
N PHE A 234 3.90 24.41 -14.47
CA PHE A 234 3.98 23.25 -15.34
C PHE A 234 2.68 23.03 -16.11
N VAL A 235 1.53 22.97 -15.40
CA VAL A 235 0.22 22.79 -16.05
C VAL A 235 -0.05 23.91 -17.05
N ALA A 236 0.14 25.18 -16.65
CA ALA A 236 -0.09 26.32 -17.51
C ALA A 236 0.84 26.35 -18.74
N SER A 237 2.07 25.86 -18.61
CA SER A 237 3.01 25.77 -19.74
C SER A 237 2.59 24.71 -20.75
N VAL A 238 2.11 23.57 -20.28
CA VAL A 238 1.62 22.49 -21.15
C VAL A 238 0.33 22.92 -21.87
N GLU A 239 -0.56 23.68 -21.21
CA GLU A 239 -1.72 24.30 -21.85
C GLU A 239 -1.31 25.26 -22.99
N LYS A 240 -0.28 26.09 -22.78
CA LYS A 240 0.27 26.98 -23.83
C LYS A 240 0.89 26.23 -25.01
N MET A 241 1.30 24.98 -24.81
CA MET A 241 1.78 24.11 -25.89
C MET A 241 0.63 23.48 -26.71
N GLY A 242 -0.62 23.76 -26.36
CA GLY A 242 -1.81 23.30 -27.08
C GLY A 242 -2.45 22.03 -26.52
N PHE A 243 -2.01 21.54 -25.36
CA PHE A 243 -2.65 20.41 -24.69
C PHE A 243 -3.80 20.87 -23.80
N ASN A 244 -4.93 20.18 -23.85
CA ASN A 244 -6.06 20.49 -22.98
C ASN A 244 -5.78 20.06 -21.54
N ARG A 245 -6.33 20.82 -20.60
CA ARG A 245 -6.51 20.32 -19.24
C ARG A 245 -7.65 19.32 -19.20
N ILE A 246 -7.39 18.15 -18.64
CA ILE A 246 -8.29 17.00 -18.68
C ILE A 246 -8.47 16.37 -17.30
N ASP A 247 -9.50 15.53 -17.17
CA ASP A 247 -9.51 14.49 -16.16
C ASP A 247 -8.93 13.21 -16.77
N TYR A 248 -7.71 12.85 -16.38
CA TYR A 248 -7.05 11.67 -16.94
C TYR A 248 -7.67 10.34 -16.44
N ASN A 249 -8.64 10.38 -15.53
CA ASN A 249 -9.37 9.20 -15.05
C ASN A 249 -10.69 8.97 -15.80
N SER A 250 -11.03 9.82 -16.77
CA SER A 250 -12.18 9.67 -17.65
C SER A 250 -11.89 10.20 -19.06
N GLY A 251 -12.73 9.86 -20.04
CA GLY A 251 -12.64 10.44 -21.39
C GLY A 251 -11.30 10.27 -22.11
N GLU A 252 -10.78 11.36 -22.67
CA GLU A 252 -9.45 11.41 -23.31
C GLU A 252 -8.33 11.55 -22.28
N GLN A 253 -7.28 10.75 -22.43
CA GLN A 253 -6.13 10.75 -21.52
C GLN A 253 -4.90 11.51 -22.05
N ILE A 254 -4.96 12.08 -23.25
CA ILE A 254 -3.88 12.91 -23.79
C ILE A 254 -4.16 14.36 -23.39
N GLY A 255 -3.37 14.88 -22.45
CA GLY A 255 -3.52 16.23 -21.93
C GLY A 255 -2.71 16.44 -20.66
N VAL A 256 -3.09 17.44 -19.88
CA VAL A 256 -2.45 17.78 -18.61
C VAL A 256 -3.47 17.90 -17.49
N SER A 257 -3.07 17.58 -16.27
CA SER A 257 -3.91 17.76 -15.08
C SER A 257 -3.08 17.81 -13.81
N PHE A 258 -3.69 18.28 -12.74
CA PHE A 258 -3.13 18.07 -11.41
C PHE A 258 -3.43 16.65 -10.94
N LEU A 259 -2.54 16.09 -10.10
CA LEU A 259 -2.74 14.75 -9.57
C LEU A 259 -3.92 14.70 -8.60
N GLN A 260 -4.78 13.70 -8.80
CA GLN A 260 -5.78 13.25 -7.85
C GLN A 260 -5.16 12.21 -6.91
N GLN A 261 -5.58 12.19 -5.66
CA GLN A 261 -4.94 11.39 -4.61
C GLN A 261 -5.92 10.55 -3.81
N ASN A 262 -5.48 9.37 -3.37
CA ASN A 262 -6.16 8.56 -2.36
C ASN A 262 -5.95 9.13 -0.96
N THR A 263 -6.45 10.34 -0.75
CA THR A 263 -6.40 11.05 0.52
C THR A 263 -7.79 11.52 0.93
N ARG A 264 -7.94 11.90 2.21
CA ARG A 264 -9.12 12.57 2.74
C ARG A 264 -8.65 13.68 3.68
N LEU A 265 -9.01 14.92 3.35
CA LEU A 265 -8.56 16.13 4.07
C LEU A 265 -7.02 16.16 4.18
N GLY A 266 -6.32 15.81 3.10
CA GLY A 266 -4.86 15.80 3.00
C GLY A 266 -4.16 14.62 3.67
N ARG A 267 -4.91 13.67 4.24
CA ARG A 267 -4.35 12.47 4.89
C ARG A 267 -4.44 11.27 3.97
N ARG A 268 -3.39 10.46 3.87
CA ARG A 268 -3.44 9.15 3.20
C ARG A 268 -4.59 8.32 3.75
N ILE A 269 -5.30 7.66 2.84
CA ILE A 269 -6.24 6.59 3.19
C ILE A 269 -5.76 5.30 2.51
N SER A 270 -5.18 4.41 3.31
CA SER A 270 -4.76 3.08 2.86
C SER A 270 -5.98 2.21 2.51
N ALA A 271 -5.76 1.09 1.83
CA ALA A 271 -6.80 0.11 1.56
C ALA A 271 -7.37 -0.51 2.84
N ALA A 272 -6.55 -0.66 3.89
CA ALA A 272 -7.04 -1.15 5.18
C ALA A 272 -7.99 -0.13 5.83
N ARG A 273 -7.66 1.17 5.80
CA ARG A 273 -8.53 2.25 6.32
C ARG A 273 -9.80 2.41 5.51
N ALA A 274 -9.72 2.33 4.19
CA ALA A 274 -10.89 2.43 3.33
C ALA A 274 -11.82 1.22 3.50
N PHE A 275 -11.30 0.00 3.37
CA PHE A 275 -12.15 -1.18 3.18
C PHE A 275 -12.29 -2.07 4.41
N LEU A 276 -11.35 -2.06 5.36
CA LEU A 276 -11.39 -2.96 6.54
C LEU A 276 -11.79 -2.25 7.82
N GLU A 277 -11.28 -1.04 8.07
CA GLU A 277 -11.56 -0.30 9.30
C GLU A 277 -13.07 -0.08 9.55
N PRO A 278 -13.90 0.30 8.56
CA PRO A 278 -15.34 0.50 8.77
C PRO A 278 -16.10 -0.78 9.13
N ILE A 279 -15.54 -1.95 8.80
CA ILE A 279 -16.19 -3.25 8.96
C ILE A 279 -15.51 -4.14 10.00
N LYS A 280 -14.52 -3.62 10.74
CA LYS A 280 -13.65 -4.40 11.65
C LYS A 280 -14.41 -5.19 12.71
N TYR A 281 -15.63 -4.79 13.05
CA TYR A 281 -16.48 -5.47 14.03
C TYR A 281 -17.37 -6.58 13.46
N ARG A 282 -17.39 -6.82 12.14
CA ARG A 282 -18.13 -7.93 11.53
C ARG A 282 -17.71 -9.27 12.14
N LYS A 283 -18.68 -9.99 12.72
CA LYS A 283 -18.40 -11.22 13.50
C LYS A 283 -17.83 -12.36 12.66
N ASN A 284 -18.15 -12.38 11.37
CA ASN A 284 -17.72 -13.37 10.39
C ASN A 284 -16.40 -13.02 9.68
N LEU A 285 -15.77 -11.89 9.99
CA LEU A 285 -14.47 -11.48 9.44
C LEU A 285 -13.38 -11.61 10.51
N HIS A 286 -12.36 -12.41 10.21
CA HIS A 286 -11.19 -12.62 11.04
C HIS A 286 -9.95 -12.08 10.30
N ILE A 287 -9.22 -11.16 10.92
CA ILE A 287 -8.02 -10.55 10.34
C ILE A 287 -6.84 -10.88 11.24
N PHE A 288 -5.81 -11.51 10.69
CA PHE A 288 -4.59 -11.87 11.40
C PHE A 288 -3.40 -11.25 10.69
N THR A 289 -2.68 -10.38 11.40
CA THR A 289 -1.42 -9.77 10.97
C THR A 289 -0.24 -10.56 11.51
N SER A 290 0.98 -10.24 11.05
CA SER A 290 2.21 -10.97 11.35
C SER A 290 2.08 -12.48 11.12
N SER A 291 1.24 -12.85 10.15
CA SER A 291 0.78 -14.20 9.92
C SER A 291 1.06 -14.66 8.49
N PRO A 292 2.34 -14.81 8.09
CA PRO A 292 2.69 -15.20 6.73
C PRO A 292 2.16 -16.60 6.40
N VAL A 293 1.58 -16.74 5.21
CA VAL A 293 1.27 -18.04 4.62
C VAL A 293 2.53 -18.63 4.05
N LEU A 294 2.81 -19.88 4.40
CA LEU A 294 4.05 -20.58 4.09
C LEU A 294 3.88 -21.51 2.88
N LYS A 295 2.71 -22.17 2.77
CA LYS A 295 2.43 -23.15 1.72
C LYS A 295 0.93 -23.38 1.56
N LEU A 296 0.50 -23.72 0.34
CA LEU A 296 -0.86 -24.21 0.08
C LEU A 296 -1.00 -25.68 0.49
N GLU A 297 -2.18 -26.03 1.01
CA GLU A 297 -2.56 -27.42 1.28
C GLU A 297 -3.37 -27.99 0.12
N PHE A 298 -2.94 -29.14 -0.41
CA PHE A 298 -3.64 -29.87 -1.46
C PHE A 298 -4.27 -31.15 -0.94
N ASP A 299 -5.36 -31.56 -1.58
CA ASP A 299 -5.90 -32.90 -1.41
C ASP A 299 -5.27 -33.92 -2.36
N ARG A 300 -5.74 -35.17 -2.28
CA ARG A 300 -5.27 -36.27 -3.14
C ARG A 300 -5.51 -36.04 -4.65
N LYS A 301 -6.38 -35.09 -5.03
CA LYS A 301 -6.68 -34.72 -6.42
C LYS A 301 -6.00 -33.40 -6.82
N ASN A 302 -5.02 -32.93 -6.03
CA ASN A 302 -4.33 -31.66 -6.23
C ASN A 302 -5.26 -30.42 -6.19
N ARG A 303 -6.41 -30.51 -5.52
CA ARG A 303 -7.25 -29.35 -5.25
C ARG A 303 -6.79 -28.66 -3.98
N VAL A 304 -6.64 -27.34 -4.01
CA VAL A 304 -6.34 -26.53 -2.83
C VAL A 304 -7.49 -26.65 -1.83
N ARG A 305 -7.19 -27.01 -0.58
CA ARG A 305 -8.17 -27.14 0.52
C ARG A 305 -7.89 -26.25 1.71
N GLY A 306 -6.78 -25.52 1.69
CA GLY A 306 -6.35 -24.71 2.82
C GLY A 306 -4.95 -24.18 2.66
N VAL A 307 -4.42 -23.67 3.76
CA VAL A 307 -3.08 -23.10 3.85
C VAL A 307 -2.38 -23.55 5.13
N PHE A 308 -1.06 -23.60 5.07
CA PHE A 308 -0.19 -23.59 6.25
C PHE A 308 0.29 -22.16 6.47
N ALA A 309 0.00 -21.59 7.62
CA ALA A 309 0.38 -20.22 7.98
C ALA A 309 1.05 -20.17 9.34
N LEU A 310 1.99 -19.25 9.53
CA LEU A 310 2.49 -18.92 10.86
C LEU A 310 1.43 -18.05 11.54
N VAL A 311 0.86 -18.47 12.66
CA VAL A 311 -0.08 -17.66 13.45
C VAL A 311 0.32 -17.79 14.92
N ASP A 312 0.49 -16.66 15.61
CA ASP A 312 0.99 -16.63 16.99
C ASP A 312 2.26 -17.46 17.17
N LYS A 313 3.21 -17.32 16.23
CA LYS A 313 4.50 -18.04 16.17
C LYS A 313 4.40 -19.56 15.98
N ASN A 314 3.21 -20.10 15.74
CA ASN A 314 2.98 -21.53 15.50
C ASN A 314 2.55 -21.77 14.05
N VAL A 315 3.03 -22.84 13.43
CA VAL A 315 2.52 -23.25 12.12
C VAL A 315 1.14 -23.85 12.31
N ARG A 316 0.13 -23.22 11.71
CA ARG A 316 -1.27 -23.63 11.77
C ARG A 316 -1.74 -24.04 10.39
N LYS A 317 -2.45 -25.17 10.38
CA LYS A 317 -3.19 -25.66 9.23
C LYS A 317 -4.61 -25.07 9.28
N ILE A 318 -5.01 -24.37 8.23
CA ILE A 318 -6.29 -23.66 8.16
C ILE A 318 -7.00 -24.06 6.88
N ARG A 319 -8.21 -24.61 6.99
CA ARG A 319 -8.97 -25.11 5.83
C ARG A 319 -9.88 -24.03 5.23
N ALA A 320 -10.04 -24.06 3.92
CA ALA A 320 -11.05 -23.31 3.20
C ALA A 320 -12.16 -24.28 2.73
N LYS A 321 -13.42 -23.98 3.06
CA LYS A 321 -14.59 -24.77 2.63
C LYS A 321 -14.92 -24.50 1.17
N LYS A 322 -14.70 -23.27 0.70
CA LYS A 322 -14.90 -22.86 -0.69
C LYS A 322 -13.56 -22.62 -1.37
N GLU A 323 -12.90 -21.52 -1.04
CA GLU A 323 -11.75 -21.03 -1.82
C GLU A 323 -10.63 -20.48 -0.95
N VAL A 324 -9.40 -20.69 -1.43
CA VAL A 324 -8.21 -19.93 -1.01
C VAL A 324 -7.93 -18.92 -2.11
N ILE A 325 -7.89 -17.63 -1.76
CA ILE A 325 -7.74 -16.53 -2.71
C ILE A 325 -6.38 -15.86 -2.47
N LEU A 326 -5.52 -15.85 -3.49
CA LEU A 326 -4.20 -15.23 -3.42
C LEU A 326 -4.26 -13.75 -3.80
N SER A 327 -4.07 -12.89 -2.80
CA SER A 327 -4.01 -11.43 -2.90
C SER A 327 -2.69 -10.89 -2.33
N ALA A 328 -1.63 -11.68 -2.41
CA ALA A 328 -0.31 -11.38 -1.82
C ALA A 328 0.53 -10.43 -2.70
N GLY A 329 0.04 -10.08 -3.90
CA GLY A 329 0.69 -9.17 -4.83
C GLY A 329 1.60 -9.87 -5.84
N SER A 330 2.10 -9.11 -6.80
CA SER A 330 2.82 -9.64 -7.98
C SER A 330 4.15 -10.34 -7.67
N PHE A 331 4.69 -10.18 -6.45
CA PHE A 331 5.88 -10.90 -5.99
C PHE A 331 5.53 -12.10 -5.09
N GLU A 332 4.72 -11.88 -4.04
CA GLU A 332 4.46 -12.95 -3.06
C GLU A 332 3.47 -14.00 -3.57
N SER A 333 2.51 -13.65 -4.43
CA SER A 333 1.59 -14.64 -5.02
C SER A 333 2.32 -15.71 -5.86
N PRO A 334 3.14 -15.35 -6.89
CA PRO A 334 3.88 -16.35 -7.65
C PRO A 334 4.91 -17.09 -6.79
N LYS A 335 5.58 -16.40 -5.85
CA LYS A 335 6.50 -17.06 -4.90
C LYS A 335 5.79 -18.12 -4.07
N LEU A 336 4.61 -17.83 -3.52
CA LEU A 336 3.83 -18.80 -2.74
C LEU A 336 3.35 -19.98 -3.60
N LEU A 337 2.93 -19.72 -4.85
CA LEU A 337 2.58 -20.78 -5.80
C LEU A 337 3.78 -21.70 -6.06
N THR A 338 4.96 -21.15 -6.35
CA THR A 338 6.19 -21.91 -6.57
C THR A 338 6.58 -22.72 -5.34
N LEU A 339 6.58 -22.11 -4.14
CA LEU A 339 6.82 -22.80 -2.86
C LEU A 339 5.82 -23.93 -2.57
N SER A 340 4.65 -23.87 -3.22
CA SER A 340 3.58 -24.86 -3.11
C SER A 340 3.61 -25.92 -4.23
N GLY A 341 4.60 -25.88 -5.13
CA GLY A 341 4.74 -26.83 -6.23
C GLY A 341 3.95 -26.48 -7.48
N ILE A 342 3.48 -25.23 -7.61
CA ILE A 342 2.83 -24.71 -8.82
C ILE A 342 3.76 -23.70 -9.48
N GLY A 343 4.37 -24.08 -10.59
CA GLY A 343 5.36 -23.26 -11.30
C GLY A 343 6.10 -24.06 -12.36
N PRO A 344 7.09 -23.45 -13.04
CA PRO A 344 7.83 -24.11 -14.10
C PRO A 344 8.51 -25.36 -13.55
N LYS A 345 8.27 -26.51 -14.20
CA LYS A 345 8.72 -27.82 -13.69
C LYS A 345 10.21 -27.89 -13.39
N ASP A 346 11.04 -27.30 -14.25
CA ASP A 346 12.50 -27.35 -14.09
C ASP A 346 12.95 -26.45 -12.93
N ASP A 347 12.44 -25.23 -12.82
CA ASP A 347 12.66 -24.37 -11.64
C ASP A 347 12.28 -25.08 -10.33
N LEU A 348 11.15 -25.81 -10.31
CA LEU A 348 10.70 -26.56 -9.13
C LEU A 348 11.65 -27.72 -8.77
N ARG A 349 12.16 -28.44 -9.78
CA ARG A 349 13.12 -29.54 -9.60
C ARG A 349 14.45 -29.03 -9.05
N ASP A 350 14.95 -27.92 -9.59
CA ASP A 350 16.19 -27.29 -9.14
C ASP A 350 16.11 -26.84 -7.67
N LEU A 351 14.91 -26.44 -7.23
CA LEU A 351 14.63 -26.07 -5.84
C LEU A 351 14.28 -27.27 -4.93
N GLY A 352 14.23 -28.49 -5.45
CA GLY A 352 13.84 -29.69 -4.69
C GLY A 352 12.36 -29.70 -4.26
N ILE A 353 11.50 -28.95 -4.96
CA ILE A 353 10.07 -28.83 -4.64
C ILE A 353 9.27 -29.84 -5.50
N PRO A 354 8.44 -30.71 -4.89
CA PRO A 354 7.58 -31.61 -5.64
C PRO A 354 6.61 -30.84 -6.56
N VAL A 355 6.55 -31.28 -7.82
CA VAL A 355 5.71 -30.64 -8.85
C VAL A 355 4.26 -31.08 -8.66
N VAL A 356 3.41 -30.14 -8.29
CA VAL A 356 1.95 -30.30 -8.24
C VAL A 356 1.34 -29.95 -9.59
N ARG A 357 1.79 -28.83 -10.18
CA ARG A 357 1.34 -28.38 -11.50
C ARG A 357 2.44 -27.58 -12.20
N ASP A 358 2.72 -27.96 -13.44
CA ASP A 358 3.62 -27.22 -14.33
C ASP A 358 2.88 -26.06 -14.99
N LEU A 359 3.24 -24.83 -14.64
CA LEU A 359 2.66 -23.59 -15.16
C LEU A 359 3.74 -22.49 -15.24
N PRO A 360 3.64 -21.51 -16.15
CA PRO A 360 4.64 -20.45 -16.31
C PRO A 360 4.58 -19.36 -15.21
N VAL A 361 4.39 -19.76 -13.95
CA VAL A 361 4.31 -18.87 -12.79
C VAL A 361 5.62 -18.09 -12.65
N GLY A 362 5.51 -16.76 -12.50
CA GLY A 362 6.66 -15.87 -12.30
C GLY A 362 7.54 -15.67 -13.53
N LYS A 363 7.18 -16.17 -14.72
CA LYS A 363 7.98 -16.01 -15.94
C LYS A 363 7.80 -14.65 -16.63
N LEU A 364 6.63 -14.04 -16.51
CA LEU A 364 6.31 -12.75 -17.13
C LEU A 364 5.99 -11.71 -16.05
N MET A 365 6.70 -10.58 -16.10
CA MET A 365 6.49 -9.45 -15.21
C MET A 365 6.59 -8.16 -16.02
N TYR A 366 5.59 -7.29 -15.86
CA TYR A 366 5.60 -5.94 -16.39
C TYR A 366 5.81 -4.96 -15.23
N GLU A 367 6.60 -3.92 -15.47
CA GLU A 367 6.83 -2.85 -14.52
C GLU A 367 7.07 -1.54 -15.28
N HIS A 368 6.66 -0.42 -14.70
CA HIS A 368 6.94 0.90 -15.26
C HIS A 368 8.29 1.41 -14.76
N LEU A 369 9.31 1.31 -15.61
CA LEU A 369 10.61 1.91 -15.33
C LEU A 369 10.46 3.45 -15.29
N SER A 370 10.73 4.04 -14.13
CA SER A 370 10.70 5.48 -13.93
C SER A 370 12.11 6.06 -13.83
N VAL A 371 12.30 7.23 -14.43
CA VAL A 371 13.49 8.06 -14.29
C VAL A 371 13.07 9.34 -13.58
N PHE A 372 13.71 9.66 -12.45
CA PHE A 372 13.41 10.86 -11.65
C PHE A 372 13.93 12.17 -12.29
N GLY A 373 14.02 12.25 -13.62
CA GLY A 373 14.69 13.36 -14.31
C GLY A 373 13.99 13.80 -15.60
N PRO A 374 14.37 14.96 -16.15
CA PRO A 374 15.52 15.80 -15.75
C PRO A 374 15.33 16.56 -14.42
N ILE A 375 16.41 16.67 -13.64
CA ILE A 375 16.46 17.42 -12.37
C ILE A 375 17.05 18.79 -12.68
N PHE A 376 16.33 19.86 -12.33
CA PHE A 376 16.80 21.23 -12.50
C PHE A 376 17.03 21.88 -11.14
N THR A 377 18.21 22.48 -10.97
CA THR A 377 18.50 23.33 -9.80
C THR A 377 18.03 24.75 -10.09
N MET A 378 17.11 25.27 -9.28
CA MET A 378 16.62 26.65 -9.38
C MET A 378 17.33 27.55 -8.36
N ASN A 379 17.78 28.73 -8.79
CA ASN A 379 18.33 29.76 -7.91
C ASN A 379 17.79 31.15 -8.32
N PRO A 380 17.04 31.87 -7.45
CA PRO A 380 16.60 31.47 -6.11
C PRO A 380 15.56 30.33 -6.15
N MET A 381 15.31 29.68 -5.00
CA MET A 381 14.18 28.75 -4.90
C MET A 381 12.87 29.54 -4.94
N HIS A 382 12.05 29.29 -5.96
CA HIS A 382 10.80 30.02 -6.20
C HIS A 382 9.57 29.31 -5.61
N ASP A 383 9.74 28.16 -4.95
CA ASP A 383 8.64 27.34 -4.42
C ASP A 383 8.32 27.62 -2.94
N GLY A 384 9.15 28.40 -2.24
CA GLY A 384 8.98 28.69 -0.81
C GLY A 384 9.09 27.46 0.11
N LEU A 385 9.52 26.32 -0.43
CA LEU A 385 9.65 25.07 0.32
C LEU A 385 11.00 25.01 1.03
N ILE A 386 11.01 24.52 2.26
CA ILE A 386 12.25 24.23 2.97
C ILE A 386 12.84 22.96 2.34
N ASN A 387 13.98 23.09 1.66
CA ASN A 387 14.71 21.95 1.14
C ASN A 387 15.00 20.96 2.28
N PHE A 388 14.71 19.68 2.06
CA PHE A 388 15.01 18.61 3.02
C PHE A 388 16.51 18.59 3.40
N ASP A 389 17.40 18.91 2.45
CA ASP A 389 18.83 19.10 2.73
C ASP A 389 19.10 20.30 3.64
N ARG A 390 18.32 21.38 3.54
CA ARG A 390 18.42 22.51 4.48
C ARG A 390 17.92 22.15 5.88
N ILE A 391 16.92 21.26 6.00
CA ILE A 391 16.42 20.78 7.30
C ILE A 391 17.45 19.85 7.95
N ILE A 392 18.01 18.91 7.20
CA ILE A 392 18.96 17.93 7.73
C ILE A 392 20.34 18.53 7.99
N ASN A 393 20.78 19.46 7.13
CA ASN A 393 22.09 20.10 7.23
C ASN A 393 22.01 21.52 7.82
N ALA A 394 20.91 21.89 8.47
CA ALA A 394 20.86 23.10 9.29
C ALA A 394 21.93 22.97 10.38
N ARG A 395 23.04 23.70 10.21
CA ARG A 395 24.08 23.86 11.22
C ARG A 395 23.61 24.83 12.30
#